data_AF-A0A5J4KVW2-F1
#
_entry.id   AF-A0A5J4KVW2-F1
#
_cell.length_a   1.000
_cell.length_b   1.000
_cell.length_c   1.000
_cell.angle_alpha   90.00
_cell.angle_beta   90.00
_cell.angle_gamma   90.00
#
_symmetry.space_group_name_H-M   'P 1'
#
loop_
_entity.id
_entity.type
_entity.pdbx_description
1 polymer ?
#
loop_
_entity_poly.entity_id
_entity_poly.type
_entity_poly.pdbx_seq_one_letter_code
_entity_poly.pdbx_strand_id
1 'polypeptide(L)'
;MSMQSPEAKEQGSQRKMHDASIYSGRIQEAMRYNKLSSANYSLAMTLMNAVLQGYTEERWKTEREAMIKALTLKSPDKNVAHADAANLYEQMVACVKDLDLWPWK
;
A
#
# COMPACT_ATOMS: atom_id res chain seq x y z
N MET A 1 -28.80 -24.44 -15.90
CA MET A 1 -27.57 -23.69 -16.24
C MET A 1 -27.73 -22.30 -15.67
N SER A 2 -27.07 -22.00 -14.55
CA SER A 2 -27.17 -20.70 -13.87
C SER A 2 -26.32 -19.68 -14.63
N MET A 3 -26.97 -18.69 -15.23
CA MET A 3 -26.29 -17.52 -15.77
C MET A 3 -25.87 -16.63 -14.60
N GLN A 4 -24.61 -16.71 -14.18
CA GLN A 4 -24.00 -15.66 -13.36
C GLN A 4 -23.86 -14.42 -14.23
N SER A 5 -24.70 -13.42 -13.97
CA SER A 5 -24.71 -12.14 -14.67
C SER A 5 -23.29 -11.52 -14.69
N PRO A 6 -22.76 -11.10 -15.86
CA PRO A 6 -21.47 -10.42 -15.94
C PRO A 6 -21.46 -9.05 -15.24
N GLU A 7 -22.62 -8.44 -15.04
CA GLU A 7 -22.82 -7.12 -14.43
C GLU A 7 -22.24 -6.99 -13.01
N ALA A 8 -22.24 -8.06 -12.21
CA ALA A 8 -21.69 -8.03 -10.86
C ALA A 8 -20.15 -7.94 -10.83
N LYS A 9 -19.47 -8.50 -11.84
CA LYS A 9 -18.01 -8.37 -11.96
C LYS A 9 -17.60 -7.00 -12.47
N GLU A 10 -18.38 -6.43 -13.39
CA GLU A 10 -18.09 -5.11 -13.97
C GLU A 10 -18.30 -3.98 -12.96
N GLN A 11 -19.37 -4.02 -12.16
CA GLN A 11 -19.57 -3.04 -11.07
C GLN A 11 -18.45 -3.08 -10.02
N GLY A 12 -17.97 -4.28 -9.68
CA GLY A 12 -16.84 -4.45 -8.76
C GLY A 12 -15.52 -3.92 -9.32
N SER A 13 -15.26 -4.14 -10.61
CA SER A 13 -14.07 -3.63 -11.31
C SER A 13 -14.11 -2.11 -11.47
N GLN A 14 -15.27 -1.55 -11.83
CA GLN A 14 -15.45 -0.14 -12.08
C GLN A 14 -15.38 0.68 -10.78
N ARG A 15 -15.92 0.16 -9.66
CA ARG A 15 -15.70 0.75 -8.33
C ARG A 15 -14.23 0.73 -7.92
N LYS A 16 -13.55 -0.40 -8.08
CA LYS A 16 -12.11 -0.51 -7.76
C LYS A 16 -11.25 0.45 -8.58
N MET A 17 -11.55 0.64 -9.86
CA MET A 17 -10.88 1.63 -10.71
C MET A 17 -11.15 3.07 -10.27
N HIS A 18 -12.39 3.36 -9.86
CA HIS A 18 -12.76 4.67 -9.34
C HIS A 18 -12.04 4.98 -8.02
N ASP A 19 -12.03 4.04 -7.08
CA ASP A 19 -11.34 4.16 -5.80
C ASP A 19 -9.82 4.32 -5.99
N ALA A 20 -9.24 3.57 -6.93
CA ALA A 20 -7.83 3.71 -7.28
C ALA A 20 -7.51 5.07 -7.93
N SER A 21 -8.43 5.63 -8.73
CA SER A 21 -8.28 6.95 -9.32
C SER A 21 -8.39 8.08 -8.29
N ILE A 22 -9.28 7.93 -7.30
CA ILE A 22 -9.35 8.86 -6.16
C ILE A 22 -8.07 8.76 -5.33
N TYR A 23 -7.61 7.55 -5.04
CA TYR A 23 -6.40 7.31 -4.26
C TYR A 23 -5.14 7.87 -4.96
N SER A 24 -5.01 7.66 -6.27
CA SER A 24 -3.90 8.22 -7.05
C SER A 24 -3.95 9.75 -7.10
N GLY A 25 -5.14 10.35 -7.18
CA GLY A 25 -5.33 11.79 -7.07
C GLY A 25 -4.81 12.35 -5.75
N ARG A 26 -5.11 11.68 -4.62
CA ARG A 26 -4.60 12.08 -3.29
C ARG A 26 -3.08 11.97 -3.18
N ILE A 27 -2.48 10.93 -3.77
CA ILE A 27 -1.01 10.78 -3.83
C ILE A 27 -0.39 11.92 -4.63
N GLN A 28 -0.95 12.23 -5.81
CA GLN A 28 -0.47 13.31 -6.66
C GLN A 28 -0.60 14.67 -5.98
N GLU A 29 -1.69 14.90 -5.25
CA GLU A 29 -1.88 16.12 -4.46
C GLU A 29 -0.85 16.22 -3.34
N ALA A 30 -0.61 15.14 -2.59
CA ALA A 30 0.40 15.10 -1.53
C ALA A 30 1.83 15.33 -2.06
N MET A 31 2.15 14.82 -3.27
CA MET A 31 3.41 15.13 -3.94
C MET A 31 3.48 16.60 -4.39
N ARG A 32 2.39 17.14 -4.94
CA ARG A 32 2.33 18.53 -5.42
C ARG A 32 2.62 19.56 -4.32
N TYR A 33 2.18 19.28 -3.10
CA TYR A 33 2.45 20.11 -1.93
C TYR A 33 3.70 19.72 -1.15
N ASN A 34 4.56 18.86 -1.71
CA ASN A 34 5.77 18.33 -1.10
C ASN A 34 5.55 17.71 0.29
N LYS A 35 4.33 17.20 0.54
CA LYS A 35 3.93 16.53 1.78
C LYS A 35 4.31 15.05 1.77
N LEU A 36 4.50 14.47 0.59
CA LEU A 36 4.89 13.08 0.40
C LEU A 36 6.33 12.98 -0.09
N SER A 37 7.23 12.47 0.76
CA SER A 37 8.60 12.14 0.37
C SER A 37 8.62 10.96 -0.63
N SER A 38 9.65 10.89 -1.48
CA SER A 38 9.84 9.80 -2.45
C SER A 38 9.79 8.41 -1.83
N ALA A 39 10.27 8.26 -0.59
CA ALA A 39 10.19 7.00 0.15
C ALA A 39 8.75 6.63 0.53
N ASN A 40 7.95 7.62 0.93
CA ASN A 40 6.53 7.45 1.27
C ASN A 40 5.68 7.21 0.02
N TYR A 41 6.07 7.77 -1.13
CA TYR A 41 5.43 7.51 -2.41
C TYR A 41 5.51 6.03 -2.82
N SER A 42 6.67 5.40 -2.67
CA SER A 42 6.84 3.98 -2.95
C SER A 42 5.92 3.12 -2.06
N LEU A 43 5.76 3.48 -0.78
CA LEU A 43 4.81 2.81 0.11
C LEU A 43 3.37 2.99 -0.36
N ALA A 44 2.95 4.23 -0.68
CA ALA A 44 1.61 4.54 -1.16
C ALA A 44 1.25 3.78 -2.45
N MET A 45 2.18 3.66 -3.40
CA MET A 45 1.98 2.83 -4.60
C MET A 45 1.81 1.34 -4.28
N THR A 46 2.58 0.82 -3.32
CA THR A 46 2.48 -0.59 -2.93
C THR A 46 1.14 -0.87 -2.24
N LEU A 47 0.66 0.07 -1.41
CA LEU A 47 -0.67 0.05 -0.80
C LEU A 47 -1.78 0.09 -1.87
N MET A 48 -1.67 0.99 -2.85
CA MET A 48 -2.62 1.07 -3.98
C MET A 48 -2.73 -0.27 -4.71
N ASN A 49 -1.60 -0.92 -4.99
CA ASN A 49 -1.58 -2.21 -5.66
C ASN A 49 -2.22 -3.31 -4.79
N ALA A 50 -1.98 -3.31 -3.49
CA ALA A 50 -2.61 -4.25 -2.56
C ALA A 50 -4.14 -4.09 -2.54
N VAL A 51 -4.64 -2.85 -2.50
CA VAL A 51 -6.08 -2.55 -2.56
C VAL A 51 -6.70 -3.00 -3.88
N LEU A 52 -6.02 -2.74 -5.01
CA LEU A 52 -6.46 -3.21 -6.33
C LEU A 52 -6.57 -4.74 -6.40
N GLN A 53 -5.63 -5.44 -5.77
CA GLN A 53 -5.65 -6.90 -5.63
C GLN A 53 -6.70 -7.41 -4.62
N GLY A 54 -7.40 -6.52 -3.92
CA GLY A 54 -8.42 -6.88 -2.93
C GLY A 54 -7.85 -7.34 -1.59
N TYR A 55 -6.68 -6.84 -1.21
CA TYR A 55 -6.08 -7.18 0.09
C TYR A 55 -6.84 -6.48 1.21
N THR A 56 -7.03 -7.21 2.30
CA THR A 56 -7.41 -6.66 3.60
C THR A 56 -6.16 -6.16 4.34
N GLU A 57 -6.33 -5.30 5.34
CA GLU A 57 -5.20 -4.81 6.15
C GLU A 57 -4.41 -5.96 6.79
N GLU A 58 -5.10 -6.99 7.28
CA GLU A 58 -4.46 -8.17 7.87
C GLU A 58 -3.59 -8.91 6.86
N ARG A 59 -4.12 -9.15 5.65
CA ARG A 59 -3.36 -9.80 4.57
C ARG A 59 -2.15 -8.98 4.15
N TRP A 60 -2.31 -7.66 4.10
CA TRP A 60 -1.20 -6.74 3.84
C TRP A 60 -0.11 -6.82 4.91
N LYS A 61 -0.49 -6.83 6.20
CA LYS A 61 0.47 -7.00 7.31
C LYS A 61 1.24 -8.32 7.18
N THR A 62 0.55 -9.42 6.90
CA THR A 62 1.19 -10.74 6.74
C THR A 62 2.18 -10.78 5.57
N GLU A 63 1.80 -10.29 4.40
CA GLU A 63 2.70 -10.22 3.23
C GLU A 63 3.90 -9.30 3.48
N ARG A 64 3.69 -8.21 4.21
CA ARG A 64 4.76 -7.29 4.62
C ARG A 64 5.73 -7.97 5.59
N GLU A 65 5.24 -8.64 6.61
CA GLU A 65 6.07 -9.41 7.54
C GLU A 65 6.86 -10.50 6.82
N ALA A 66 6.25 -11.16 5.83
CA ALA A 66 6.94 -12.13 4.98
C ALA A 66 8.05 -11.46 4.14
N MET A 67 7.80 -10.28 3.56
CA MET A 67 8.83 -9.51 2.84
C MET A 67 9.97 -9.06 3.75
N ILE A 68 9.67 -8.55 4.94
CA ILE A 68 10.68 -8.13 5.92
C ILE A 68 11.51 -9.34 6.36
N LYS A 69 10.86 -10.46 6.68
CA LYS A 69 11.52 -11.73 7.02
C LYS A 69 12.42 -12.23 5.89
N ALA A 70 11.93 -12.19 4.64
CA ALA A 70 12.70 -12.58 3.46
C ALA A 70 13.91 -11.66 3.22
N LEU A 71 13.76 -10.35 3.46
CA LEU A 71 14.85 -9.38 3.40
C LEU A 71 15.89 -9.63 4.50
N THR A 72 15.47 -9.95 5.73
CA THR A 72 16.38 -10.33 6.81
C THR A 72 17.07 -11.68 6.59
N LEU A 73 16.43 -12.61 5.86
CA LEU A 73 17.04 -13.90 5.52
C LEU A 73 18.11 -13.78 4.42
N LYS A 74 18.03 -12.74 3.58
CA LYS A 74 18.85 -12.63 2.36
C LYS A 74 20.29 -12.18 2.61
N SER A 75 20.59 -11.58 3.75
CA SER A 75 21.92 -11.42 4.38
C SER A 75 21.78 -10.38 5.49
N PRO A 76 22.35 -10.59 6.69
CA PRO A 76 22.59 -9.47 7.59
C PRO A 76 23.73 -8.65 6.97
N ASP A 77 23.37 -7.71 6.10
CA ASP A 77 24.31 -6.67 5.69
C ASP A 77 24.68 -5.90 6.97
N LYS A 78 25.88 -6.15 7.49
CA LYS A 78 26.38 -5.60 8.77
C LYS A 78 26.41 -4.06 8.82
N ASN A 79 25.99 -3.39 7.75
CA ASN A 79 25.96 -1.93 7.61
C ASN A 79 24.57 -1.30 7.65
N VAL A 80 23.47 -2.07 7.65
CA VAL A 80 22.12 -1.50 7.80
C VAL A 80 21.46 -2.13 9.01
N ALA A 81 21.40 -1.39 10.12
CA ALA A 81 20.70 -1.81 11.31
C ALA A 81 19.24 -2.11 10.93
N HIS A 82 18.84 -3.38 10.94
CA HIS A 82 17.46 -3.78 10.60
C HIS A 82 16.41 -3.12 11.51
N ALA A 83 16.80 -2.66 12.71
CA ALA A 83 15.99 -1.81 13.59
C ALA A 83 15.64 -0.46 12.95
N ASP A 84 16.53 0.09 12.14
CA ASP A 84 16.33 1.34 11.40
C ASP A 84 15.28 1.15 10.28
N ALA A 85 15.29 -0.01 9.61
CA ALA A 85 14.31 -0.31 8.55
C ALA A 85 12.87 -0.49 9.09
N ALA A 86 12.71 -1.11 10.25
CA ALA A 86 11.40 -1.23 10.91
C ALA A 86 10.91 0.15 11.39
N ASN A 87 11.77 0.92 12.04
CA ASN A 87 11.47 2.28 12.50
C ASN A 87 11.13 3.24 11.35
N LEU A 88 11.87 3.16 10.24
CA LEU A 88 11.57 3.91 9.02
C LEU A 88 10.19 3.54 8.49
N TYR A 89 9.84 2.25 8.45
CA TYR A 89 8.52 1.83 7.98
C TYR A 89 7.39 2.37 8.88
N GLU A 90 7.54 2.33 10.21
CA GLU A 90 6.54 2.89 11.12
C GLU A 90 6.36 4.40 10.89
N GLN A 91 7.44 5.14 10.63
CA GLN A 91 7.37 6.55 10.25
C GLN A 91 6.68 6.75 8.89
N MET A 92 6.95 5.90 7.91
CA MET A 92 6.26 5.95 6.61
C MET A 92 4.77 5.66 6.76
N VAL A 93 4.39 4.66 7.57
CA VAL A 93 2.98 4.33 7.86
C VAL A 93 2.30 5.48 8.59
N ALA A 94 2.94 6.06 9.60
CA ALA A 94 2.42 7.21 10.31
C ALA A 94 2.18 8.40 9.36
N CYS A 95 3.15 8.68 8.48
CA CYS A 95 3.02 9.74 7.48
C CYS A 95 1.89 9.46 6.48
N VAL A 96 1.76 8.24 5.98
CA VAL A 96 0.65 7.85 5.07
C VAL A 96 -0.71 7.96 5.77
N LYS A 97 -0.80 7.61 7.06
CA LYS A 97 -2.02 7.79 7.86
C LYS A 97 -2.36 9.25 8.09
N ASP A 98 -1.37 10.08 8.44
CA ASP A 98 -1.52 11.53 8.65
C ASP A 98 -2.01 12.24 7.38
N LEU A 99 -1.58 11.77 6.21
CA LEU A 99 -1.99 12.29 4.91
C LEU A 99 -3.36 11.76 4.40
N ASP A 100 -4.11 11.02 5.21
CA ASP A 100 -5.36 10.32 4.81
C ASP A 100 -5.16 9.43 3.55
N LEU A 101 -3.94 8.92 3.38
CA LEU A 101 -3.53 8.00 2.32
C LEU A 101 -3.55 6.55 2.81
N TRP A 102 -4.04 6.27 4.02
CA TRP A 102 -4.19 4.89 4.47
C TRP A 102 -5.48 4.29 3.91
N PRO A 103 -5.42 3.22 3.10
CA PRO A 103 -6.59 2.77 2.35
C PRO A 103 -7.57 1.91 3.15
N TRP A 104 -7.16 1.39 4.30
CA TRP A 104 -8.01 0.57 5.18
C TRP A 104 -8.38 1.38 6.41
N LYS A 105 -9.62 1.88 6.46
CA LYS A 105 -10.17 2.62 7.60
C LYS A 105 -10.91 1.70 8.56
#